data_AF-A0A396JWG9-F1
#
_entry.id   AF-A0A396JWG9-F1
#
_cell.length_a   1.000
_cell.length_b   1.000
_cell.length_c   1.000
_cell.angle_alpha   90.00
_cell.angle_beta   90.00
_cell.angle_gamma   90.00
#
_symmetry.space_group_name_H-M   'P 1'
#
loop_
_entity.id
_entity.type
_entity.pdbx_description
1 polymer ?
#
loop_
_entity_poly.entity_id
_entity_poly.type
_entity_poly.pdbx_seq_one_letter_code
_entity_poly.pdbx_strand_id
1 'polypeptide(L)'
;MPNLLSLSIISNAYEGESLHFHDGGCQNLKELYIGDLRNMNSIVIDKGALHSLKKFELFGMPNLVPSGIQHLEKLEVLNFWAVPLAEFNLSQPNQFKTLRINEIEITRHPFFRKGFWFHG
;
A
#
# COMPACT_ATOMS: atom_id res chain seq x y z
N MET A 1 4.14 -19.37 -3.14
CA MET A 1 2.66 -19.34 -3.26
C MET A 1 2.29 -18.95 -4.68
N PRO A 2 2.09 -19.91 -5.60
CA PRO A 2 1.95 -19.60 -7.03
C PRO A 2 0.57 -19.04 -7.41
N ASN A 3 -0.49 -19.24 -6.62
CA ASN A 3 -1.85 -18.85 -7.03
C ASN A 3 -2.44 -17.69 -6.21
N LEU A 4 -1.65 -17.08 -5.34
CA LEU A 4 -2.16 -16.02 -4.48
C LEU A 4 -2.26 -14.71 -5.28
N LEU A 5 -3.49 -14.26 -5.53
CA LEU A 5 -3.79 -13.05 -6.31
C LEU A 5 -4.02 -11.81 -5.45
N SER A 6 -4.48 -12.00 -4.21
CA SER A 6 -4.75 -10.92 -3.26
C SER A 6 -4.29 -11.33 -1.87
N LEU A 7 -3.64 -10.40 -1.16
CA LEU A 7 -3.13 -10.60 0.19
C LEU A 7 -3.53 -9.39 1.04
N SER A 8 -4.09 -9.66 2.21
CA SER A 8 -4.44 -8.65 3.20
C SER A 8 -3.81 -8.99 4.53
N ILE A 9 -3.00 -8.07 5.06
CA ILE A 9 -2.37 -8.16 6.38
C ILE A 9 -2.84 -6.94 7.16
N ILE A 10 -3.92 -7.11 7.92
CA ILE A 10 -4.62 -6.02 8.59
C ILE A 10 -4.88 -6.31 10.06
N SER A 11 -5.18 -5.27 10.85
CA SER A 11 -5.70 -5.39 12.20
C SER A 11 -4.79 -6.20 13.15
N ASN A 12 -3.50 -5.87 13.17
CA ASN A 12 -2.45 -6.58 13.92
C ASN A 12 -2.33 -8.08 13.60
N ALA A 13 -2.69 -8.53 12.39
CA ALA A 13 -2.45 -9.91 11.93
C ALA A 13 -0.95 -10.28 11.84
N TYR A 14 -0.06 -9.31 12.02
CA TYR A 14 1.37 -9.47 12.04
C TYR A 14 1.98 -8.63 13.16
N GLU A 15 2.75 -9.25 14.03
CA GLU A 15 3.37 -8.60 15.21
C GLU A 15 4.79 -8.12 14.97
N GLY A 16 5.41 -8.52 13.84
CA GLY A 16 6.76 -8.14 13.49
C GLY A 16 6.90 -6.69 13.06
N GLU A 17 8.13 -6.19 13.10
CA GLU A 17 8.45 -4.79 12.81
C GLU A 17 8.78 -4.52 11.34
N SER A 18 9.08 -5.56 10.57
CA SER A 18 9.48 -5.45 9.17
C SER A 18 8.82 -6.51 8.30
N LEU A 19 8.29 -6.10 7.14
CA LEU A 19 7.90 -7.03 6.08
C LEU A 19 8.86 -6.93 4.91
N HIS A 20 9.40 -8.08 4.49
CA HIS A 20 10.35 -8.13 3.38
C HIS A 20 9.84 -9.04 2.26
N PHE A 21 9.53 -8.43 1.12
CA PHE A 21 9.20 -9.11 -0.12
C PHE A 21 10.49 -9.35 -0.91
N HIS A 22 10.98 -10.58 -0.84
CA HIS A 22 12.21 -11.02 -1.49
C HIS A 22 12.00 -11.18 -3.00
N ASP A 23 13.10 -11.13 -3.76
CA ASP A 23 13.08 -11.48 -5.19
C ASP A 23 12.45 -12.86 -5.42
N GLY A 24 11.65 -12.99 -6.48
CA GLY A 24 10.85 -14.18 -6.76
C GLY A 24 9.65 -14.39 -5.83
N GLY A 25 9.49 -13.55 -4.80
CA GLY A 25 8.38 -13.59 -3.86
C GLY A 25 7.07 -13.09 -4.46
N CYS A 26 5.98 -13.84 -4.24
CA CYS A 26 4.61 -13.41 -4.53
C CYS A 26 4.39 -12.89 -5.97
N GLN A 27 5.02 -13.51 -6.97
CA GLN A 27 5.05 -13.00 -8.35
C GLN A 27 3.69 -12.87 -9.03
N ASN A 28 2.68 -13.63 -8.62
CA ASN A 28 1.33 -13.60 -9.20
C ASN A 28 0.35 -12.71 -8.41
N LEU A 29 0.81 -12.10 -7.31
CA LEU A 29 -0.02 -11.21 -6.49
C LEU A 29 -0.36 -9.96 -7.28
N LYS A 30 -1.65 -9.61 -7.31
CA LYS A 30 -2.20 -8.44 -8.02
C LYS A 30 -2.62 -7.33 -7.06
N GLU A 31 -3.07 -7.71 -5.86
CA GLU A 31 -3.55 -6.77 -4.86
C GLU A 31 -2.90 -7.04 -3.50
N LEU A 32 -2.42 -5.98 -2.86
CA LEU A 32 -1.80 -6.03 -1.54
C LEU A 32 -2.41 -4.95 -0.65
N TYR A 33 -2.88 -5.37 0.51
CA TYR A 33 -3.46 -4.50 1.53
C TYR A 33 -2.70 -4.72 2.83
N ILE A 34 -2.06 -3.68 3.36
CA ILE A 34 -1.32 -3.75 4.63
C ILE A 34 -1.77 -2.59 5.50
N GLY A 35 -2.26 -2.86 6.71
CA GLY A 35 -2.61 -1.77 7.61
C GLY A 35 -2.98 -2.13 9.03
N ASP A 36 -3.07 -1.10 9.87
CA ASP A 36 -3.30 -1.22 11.32
C ASP A 36 -2.32 -2.20 11.98
N LEU A 37 -1.05 -2.12 11.60
CA LEU A 37 0.05 -2.92 12.16
C LEU A 37 0.88 -2.03 13.08
N ARG A 38 0.57 -2.04 14.38
CA ARG A 38 1.11 -1.06 15.34
C ARG A 38 2.63 -1.04 15.46
N ASN A 39 3.28 -2.19 15.26
CA ASN A 39 4.73 -2.34 15.39
C ASN A 39 5.47 -2.17 14.04
N MET A 40 4.74 -1.94 12.94
CA MET A 40 5.33 -1.91 11.61
C MET A 40 6.16 -0.65 11.40
N ASN A 41 7.47 -0.85 11.23
CA ASN A 41 8.44 0.19 11.00
C ASN A 41 9.00 0.16 9.58
N SER A 42 9.03 -1.02 8.93
CA SER A 42 9.65 -1.14 7.61
C SER A 42 8.92 -2.09 6.67
N ILE A 43 8.79 -1.68 5.41
CA ILE A 43 8.43 -2.57 4.30
C ILE A 43 9.56 -2.50 3.28
N VAL A 44 10.19 -3.63 2.99
CA VAL A 44 11.26 -3.73 2.01
C VAL A 44 10.75 -4.56 0.83
N ILE A 45 10.92 -4.02 -0.38
CA ILE A 45 10.55 -4.68 -1.63
C ILE A 45 11.80 -4.80 -2.49
N ASP A 46 12.32 -6.02 -2.61
CA ASP A 46 13.46 -6.28 -3.48
C ASP A 46 13.08 -6.10 -4.95
N LYS A 47 14.09 -5.80 -5.77
CA LYS A 47 13.92 -5.79 -7.22
C LYS A 47 13.52 -7.20 -7.69
N GLY A 48 12.43 -7.30 -8.45
CA GLY A 48 11.88 -8.57 -8.94
C GLY A 48 10.82 -9.20 -8.03
N ALA A 49 10.61 -8.66 -6.82
CA ALA A 49 9.48 -9.02 -5.98
C ALA A 49 8.17 -8.42 -6.53
N LEU A 50 7.03 -9.04 -6.21
CA LEU A 50 5.69 -8.47 -6.47
C LEU A 50 5.46 -8.03 -7.93
N HIS A 51 6.07 -8.74 -8.89
CA HIS A 51 6.14 -8.34 -10.30
C HIS A 51 4.77 -8.12 -10.99
N SER A 52 3.68 -8.73 -10.49
CA SER A 52 2.33 -8.58 -11.05
C SER A 52 1.42 -7.63 -10.26
N LEU A 53 1.95 -6.93 -9.25
CA LEU A 53 1.16 -6.12 -8.34
C LEU A 53 0.60 -4.90 -9.07
N LYS A 54 -0.73 -4.76 -9.06
CA LYS A 54 -1.46 -3.65 -9.67
C LYS A 54 -1.98 -2.66 -8.65
N LYS A 55 -2.31 -3.14 -7.45
CA LYS A 55 -2.92 -2.33 -6.39
C LYS A 55 -2.20 -2.54 -5.07
N PHE A 56 -1.79 -1.44 -4.45
CA PHE A 56 -1.17 -1.45 -3.13
C PHE A 56 -1.86 -0.43 -2.23
N GLU A 57 -2.40 -0.90 -1.10
CA GLU A 57 -2.99 -0.06 -0.06
C GLU A 57 -2.24 -0.17 1.26
N LEU A 58 -1.91 0.98 1.85
CA LEU A 58 -1.14 1.10 3.09
C LEU A 58 -1.86 1.98 4.10
N PHE A 59 -2.02 1.54 5.35
CA PHE A 59 -2.72 2.37 6.34
C PHE A 59 -2.44 2.14 7.80
N GLY A 60 -2.67 3.18 8.61
CA GLY A 60 -2.62 3.05 10.07
C GLY A 60 -1.25 2.63 10.60
N MET A 61 -0.17 3.08 9.94
CA MET A 61 1.21 2.74 10.27
C MET A 61 2.06 4.03 10.27
N PRO A 62 2.00 4.85 11.34
CA PRO A 62 2.59 6.18 11.37
C PRO A 62 4.12 6.20 11.41
N ASN A 63 4.77 5.07 11.68
CA ASN A 63 6.23 4.94 11.73
C ASN A 63 6.80 4.19 10.53
N LEU A 64 5.97 3.88 9.53
CA LEU A 64 6.40 3.07 8.40
C LEU A 64 7.37 3.82 7.50
N VAL A 65 8.49 3.16 7.21
CA VAL A 65 9.45 3.53 6.19
C VAL A 65 9.46 2.46 5.09
N PRO A 66 8.77 2.67 3.96
CA PRO A 66 8.84 1.77 2.83
C PRO A 66 10.12 1.98 2.01
N SER A 67 10.68 0.89 1.51
CA SER A 67 11.82 0.87 0.60
C SER A 67 11.53 -0.05 -0.58
N GLY A 68 11.96 0.37 -1.77
CA GLY A 68 11.83 -0.44 -2.98
C GLY A 68 10.46 -0.35 -3.68
N ILE A 69 9.61 0.62 -3.32
CA ILE A 69 8.35 0.88 -4.03
C ILE A 69 8.58 1.16 -5.53
N GLN A 70 9.71 1.77 -5.88
CA GLN A 70 10.11 2.02 -7.26
C GLN A 70 10.31 0.74 -8.08
N HIS A 71 10.45 -0.43 -7.45
CA HIS A 71 10.58 -1.71 -8.14
C HIS A 71 9.23 -2.27 -8.61
N LEU A 72 8.10 -1.67 -8.22
CA LEU A 72 6.75 -2.11 -8.57
C LEU A 72 6.32 -1.61 -9.96
N GLU A 73 6.95 -2.15 -11.00
CA GLU A 73 6.80 -1.68 -12.40
C GLU A 73 5.38 -1.74 -12.98
N LYS A 74 4.53 -2.63 -12.46
CA LYS A 74 3.13 -2.82 -12.93
C LYS A 74 2.08 -2.20 -11.99
N LEU A 75 2.52 -1.44 -10.99
CA LEU A 75 1.60 -0.81 -10.06
C LEU A 75 0.76 0.21 -10.82
N GLU A 76 -0.56 0.12 -10.67
CA GLU A 76 -1.53 1.03 -11.30
C GLU A 76 -2.11 1.99 -10.25
N VAL A 77 -2.29 1.51 -9.02
CA VAL A 77 -2.91 2.22 -7.91
C VAL A 77 -2.08 2.07 -6.64
N LEU A 78 -1.69 3.20 -6.06
CA LEU A 78 -1.11 3.31 -4.73
C LEU A 78 -2.00 4.19 -3.86
N ASN A 79 -2.59 3.60 -2.82
CA ASN A 79 -3.39 4.32 -1.83
C ASN A 79 -2.70 4.25 -0.47
N PHE A 80 -2.65 5.37 0.24
CA PHE A 80 -2.17 5.38 1.61
C PHE A 80 -2.89 6.41 2.47
N TRP A 81 -3.10 6.08 3.76
CA TRP A 81 -3.71 6.97 4.74
C TRP A 81 -3.16 6.71 6.14
N ALA A 82 -2.85 7.79 6.87
CA ALA A 82 -2.16 7.72 8.17
C ALA A 82 -0.80 6.98 8.09
N VAL A 83 -0.01 7.27 7.05
CA VAL A 83 1.35 6.76 6.79
C VAL A 83 2.26 7.95 6.41
N PRO A 84 3.55 8.01 6.81
CA PRO A 84 4.43 9.13 6.49
C PRO A 84 4.70 9.30 4.99
N LEU A 85 4.34 10.45 4.41
CA LEU A 85 4.49 10.70 2.97
C LEU A 85 5.94 10.84 2.51
N ALA A 86 6.81 11.43 3.34
CA ALA A 86 8.18 11.78 2.96
C ALA A 86 9.06 10.57 2.59
N GLU A 87 8.71 9.39 3.11
CA GLU A 87 9.44 8.15 2.91
C GLU A 87 9.16 7.50 1.55
N PHE A 88 8.00 7.82 0.97
CA PHE A 88 7.66 7.42 -0.38
C PHE A 88 8.33 8.44 -1.30
N ASN A 89 9.52 8.12 -1.83
CA ASN A 89 10.24 8.95 -2.81
C ASN A 89 9.45 9.10 -4.12
N LEU A 90 8.33 9.83 -4.09
CA LEU A 90 7.39 10.08 -5.19
C LEU A 90 7.85 11.23 -6.10
N SER A 91 9.10 11.69 -5.95
CA SER A 91 9.69 12.81 -6.71
C SER A 91 10.01 12.47 -8.16
N GLN A 92 10.01 11.18 -8.52
CA GLN A 92 9.91 10.75 -9.91
C GLN A 92 8.44 10.89 -10.33
N PRO A 93 8.11 11.50 -11.49
CA PRO A 93 6.74 11.55 -11.99
C PRO A 93 6.25 10.13 -12.27
N ASN A 94 5.74 9.47 -11.24
CA ASN A 94 5.48 8.04 -11.27
C ASN A 94 4.26 7.73 -12.14
N GLN A 95 4.41 6.62 -12.85
CA GLN A 95 3.56 6.05 -13.90
C GLN A 95 2.18 5.56 -13.42
N PHE A 96 1.85 5.76 -12.14
CA PHE A 96 0.66 5.21 -11.47
C PHE A 96 -0.21 6.26 -10.78
N LYS A 97 -1.51 5.98 -10.68
CA LYS A 97 -2.46 6.87 -10.04
C LYS A 97 -2.29 6.78 -8.52
N THR A 98 -1.82 7.86 -7.92
CA THR A 98 -1.76 8.01 -6.46
C THR A 98 -3.00 8.76 -6.00
N LEU A 99 -3.81 8.17 -5.11
CA LEU A 99 -4.95 8.86 -4.51
C LEU A 99 -4.60 9.25 -3.06
N ARG A 100 -4.56 10.55 -2.81
CA ARG A 100 -4.27 11.14 -1.50
C ARG A 100 -5.57 11.60 -0.85
N ILE A 101 -5.91 11.07 0.32
CA ILE A 101 -7.16 11.41 1.02
C ILE A 101 -7.09 12.82 1.67
N ASN A 102 -5.90 13.43 1.76
CA ASN A 102 -5.74 14.82 2.22
C ASN A 102 -5.76 15.86 1.08
N GLU A 103 -5.59 15.45 -0.18
CA GLU A 103 -5.76 16.28 -1.39
C GLU A 103 -6.96 15.78 -2.18
N ILE A 104 -8.10 15.70 -1.50
CA ILE A 104 -9.36 15.50 -2.18
C ILE A 104 -9.76 16.82 -2.86
N GLU A 105 -9.51 16.91 -4.17
CA GLU A 105 -10.62 17.33 -5.05
C GLU A 105 -11.46 16.08 -5.32
N ILE A 106 -12.60 15.94 -4.63
CA ILE A 106 -13.63 14.95 -5.00
C ILE A 106 -14.11 15.37 -6.39
N THR A 107 -13.52 14.81 -7.44
CA THR A 107 -14.19 14.70 -8.73
C THR A 107 -14.69 13.28 -8.90
N ARG A 108 -15.82 13.03 -8.24
CA ARG A 108 -16.89 12.10 -8.64
C ARG A 108 -16.41 10.72 -9.12
N HIS A 109 -16.15 9.82 -8.19
CA HIS A 109 -16.13 8.38 -8.47
C HIS A 109 -17.29 7.67 -7.75
N PRO A 110 -18.09 6.82 -8.43
CA PRO A 110 -19.45 6.43 -8.01
C PRO A 110 -19.55 5.40 -6.88
N PHE A 111 -18.45 5.06 -6.18
CA PHE A 111 -18.47 3.95 -5.21
C PHE A 111 -18.67 4.37 -3.75
N PHE A 112 -18.76 5.66 -3.43
CA PHE A 112 -19.16 6.09 -2.09
C PHE A 112 -20.68 6.27 -2.01
N ARG A 113 -21.38 5.26 -1.46
CA ARG A 113 -22.72 5.45 -0.93
C ARG A 113 -22.63 6.37 0.30
N LYS A 114 -23.40 7.47 0.26
CA LYS A 114 -23.62 8.37 1.39
C LYS A 114 -24.10 7.60 2.63
N GLY A 115 -23.51 7.89 3.77
CA GLY A 115 -24.17 7.74 5.06
C GLY A 115 -23.29 7.13 6.15
N PHE A 116 -22.47 7.94 6.81
CA PHE A 116 -22.11 7.74 8.22
C PHE A 116 -22.01 9.11 8.89
N TRP A 117 -22.78 9.25 9.96
CA TRP A 117 -22.99 10.47 10.74
C TRP A 117 -21.84 10.67 11.73
N PHE A 118 -21.38 11.91 11.90
CA PHE A 118 -20.59 12.30 13.07
C PHE A 118 -21.56 12.84 14.13
N HIS A 119 -21.52 12.27 15.34
CA HIS A 119 -21.91 12.92 16.60
C HIS A 119 -20.87 12.57 17.66
N GLY A 120 -20.40 13.58 18.38
CA GLY A 120 -19.40 13.50 19.44
C GLY A 120 -18.48 14.71 19.41
#